data_AF-A0A2V2SE61-F1
#
_entry.id   AF-A0A2V2SE61-F1
#
_cell.length_a   1.000
_cell.length_b   1.000
_cell.length_c   1.000
_cell.angle_alpha   90.00
_cell.angle_beta   90.00
_cell.angle_gamma   90.00
#
_symmetry.space_group_name_H-M   'P 1'
#
loop_
_entity.id
_entity.type
_entity.pdbx_description
1 polymer ?
#
loop_
_entity_poly.entity_id
_entity_poly.type
_entity_poly.pdbx_seq_one_letter_code
_entity_poly.pdbx_strand_id
1 'polypeptide(L)'
;MRNQSEFDFAANPVETGYTKWIAGRKMAARELAIRLGLPLGHEVEVWLYGGIRLRGKLRLAEELLFINEECVRHMQMVVDQVPFTYREMESCVRLD
;
A
#
# COMPACT_ATOMS: atom_id res chain seq x y z
N MET A 1 -4.27 -9.92 47.36
CA MET A 1 -3.35 -9.18 46.46
C MET A 1 -3.96 -9.13 45.07
N ARG A 2 -4.46 -7.96 44.65
CA ARG A 2 -4.87 -7.69 43.26
C ARG A 2 -3.95 -6.58 42.75
N ASN A 3 -2.88 -6.94 42.04
CA ASN A 3 -2.08 -5.97 41.31
C ASN A 3 -2.78 -5.75 39.97
N GLN A 4 -3.72 -4.82 39.94
CA GLN A 4 -4.21 -4.27 38.68
C GLN A 4 -3.14 -3.27 38.23
N SER A 5 -2.39 -3.64 37.20
CA SER A 5 -1.46 -2.72 36.54
C SER A 5 -2.30 -1.60 35.94
N GLU A 6 -2.26 -0.44 36.60
CA GLU A 6 -2.81 0.81 36.11
C GLU A 6 -2.13 1.12 34.76
N PHE A 7 -2.90 1.12 33.67
CA PHE A 7 -2.37 1.59 32.39
C PHE A 7 -2.26 3.11 32.49
N ASP A 8 -1.04 3.58 32.73
CA ASP A 8 -0.71 5.00 32.72
C ASP A 8 -0.79 5.53 31.28
N PHE A 9 -1.96 6.08 30.91
CA PHE A 9 -2.19 6.78 29.65
C PHE A 9 -1.71 8.24 29.77
N ALA A 10 -0.48 8.45 30.26
CA ALA A 10 0.16 9.75 30.27
C ALA A 10 0.23 10.31 28.85
N ALA A 11 -0.62 11.29 28.58
CA ALA A 11 -0.77 11.96 27.30
C ALA A 11 0.41 12.91 27.02
N ASN A 12 1.28 12.56 26.06
CA ASN A 12 1.73 13.40 24.92
C ASN A 12 3.09 12.95 24.32
N PRO A 13 3.37 13.19 23.02
CA PRO A 13 2.61 13.96 22.06
C PRO A 13 1.99 13.09 20.97
N VAL A 14 0.78 13.47 20.58
CA VAL A 14 0.00 12.91 19.46
C VAL A 14 0.83 12.76 18.15
N GLU A 15 1.89 13.57 17.98
CA GLU A 15 2.82 13.48 16.86
C GLU A 15 3.66 12.19 16.83
N THR A 16 4.12 11.66 17.98
CA THR A 16 5.11 10.56 17.97
C THR A 16 4.48 9.22 17.58
N GLY A 17 3.23 8.98 18.02
CA GLY A 17 2.47 7.79 17.63
C GLY A 17 2.07 7.84 16.16
N TYR A 18 1.58 9.00 15.70
CA TYR A 18 1.16 9.21 14.32
C TYR A 18 2.32 9.07 13.32
N THR A 19 3.49 9.64 13.60
CA THR A 19 4.67 9.51 12.74
C THR A 19 5.20 8.08 12.69
N LYS A 20 5.26 7.38 13.84
CA LYS A 20 5.66 5.96 13.88
C LYS A 20 4.67 5.08 13.12
N TRP A 21 3.38 5.37 13.23
CA TRP A 21 2.34 4.67 12.47
C TRP A 21 2.46 4.92 10.96
N ILE A 22 2.69 6.17 10.52
CA ILE A 22 2.97 6.49 9.11
C ILE A 22 4.25 5.80 8.60
N ALA A 23 5.30 5.74 9.42
CA ALA A 23 6.55 5.07 9.05
C ALA A 23 6.33 3.56 8.87
N GLY A 24 5.62 2.92 9.80
CA GLY A 24 5.21 1.51 9.68
C GLY A 24 4.36 1.26 8.43
N ARG A 25 3.45 2.18 8.10
CA ARG A 25 2.60 2.12 6.89
C ARG A 25 3.41 2.16 5.59
N LYS A 26 4.36 3.10 5.48
CA LYS A 26 5.24 3.20 4.31
C LYS A 26 6.13 1.97 4.13
N MET A 27 6.57 1.35 5.23
CA MET A 27 7.34 0.12 5.19
C MET A 27 6.51 -1.06 4.68
N ALA A 28 5.29 -1.24 5.22
CA ALA A 28 4.40 -2.32 4.79
C ALA A 28 4.06 -2.24 3.29
N ALA A 29 3.80 -1.03 2.77
CA ALA A 29 3.55 -0.81 1.35
C ALA A 29 4.77 -1.15 0.47
N ARG A 30 5.99 -0.85 0.93
CA ARG A 30 7.22 -1.21 0.22
C ARG A 30 7.49 -2.71 0.24
N GLU A 31 7.31 -3.36 1.38
CA GLU A 31 7.47 -4.81 1.49
C GLU A 31 6.47 -5.55 0.58
N LEU A 32 5.25 -5.03 0.48
CA LEU A 32 4.25 -5.54 -0.45
C LEU A 32 4.67 -5.35 -1.92
N ALA A 33 5.20 -4.17 -2.27
CA ALA A 33 5.75 -3.92 -3.61
C ALA A 33 6.83 -4.95 -3.97
N ILE A 34 7.73 -5.22 -3.04
CA ILE A 34 8.81 -6.20 -3.21
C ILE A 34 8.25 -7.61 -3.38
N ARG A 35 7.28 -8.03 -2.54
CA ARG A 35 6.65 -9.34 -2.63
C ARG A 35 5.93 -9.57 -3.96
N LEU A 36 5.34 -8.52 -4.52
CA LEU A 36 4.59 -8.60 -5.78
C LEU A 36 5.44 -8.25 -7.01
N GLY A 37 6.71 -7.87 -6.83
CA GLY A 37 7.57 -7.42 -7.91
C GLY A 37 7.08 -6.14 -8.60
N LEU A 38 6.27 -5.32 -7.93
CA LEU A 38 5.66 -4.14 -8.53
C LEU A 38 6.54 -2.90 -8.33
N PRO A 39 6.81 -2.12 -9.40
CA PRO A 39 7.59 -0.88 -9.32
C PRO A 39 6.74 0.28 -8.79
N LEU A 40 6.32 0.21 -7.52
CA LEU A 40 5.58 1.29 -6.86
C LEU A 40 6.41 2.57 -6.79
N GLY A 41 5.81 3.70 -7.14
CA GLY A 41 6.45 5.02 -7.15
C GLY A 41 7.32 5.31 -8.37
N HIS A 42 7.34 4.42 -9.37
CA HIS A 42 8.03 4.62 -10.64
C HIS A 42 7.03 4.91 -11.78
N GLU A 43 7.55 5.46 -12.88
CA GLU A 43 6.84 5.52 -14.16
C GLU A 43 6.69 4.11 -14.73
N VAL A 44 5.46 3.76 -15.08
CA VAL A 44 5.11 2.42 -15.58
C VAL A 44 4.14 2.52 -16.76
N GLU A 45 4.11 1.44 -17.52
CA GLU A 45 3.01 1.08 -18.40
C GLU A 45 2.29 -0.14 -17.82
N VAL A 46 1.01 0.01 -17.50
CA VAL A 46 0.16 -1.07 -17.00
C VAL A 46 -0.84 -1.44 -18.09
N TRP A 47 -0.91 -2.74 -18.38
CA TRP A 47 -1.94 -3.33 -19.21
C TRP A 47 -2.98 -3.99 -18.32
N LEU A 48 -4.23 -3.59 -18.51
CA LEU A 48 -5.37 -4.19 -17.84
C LEU A 48 -6.08 -5.19 -18.77
N TYR A 49 -6.69 -6.19 -18.17
CA TYR A 49 -7.61 -7.08 -18.89
C TYR A 49 -8.68 -6.26 -19.60
N GLY A 50 -8.91 -6.59 -20.88
CA GLY A 50 -9.78 -5.80 -21.76
C GLY A 50 -9.03 -4.84 -22.69
N GLY A 51 -7.70 -4.89 -22.71
CA GLY A 51 -6.88 -4.13 -23.68
C GLY A 51 -6.73 -2.64 -23.33
N ILE A 52 -6.96 -2.28 -22.06
CA ILE A 52 -6.76 -0.92 -21.57
C ILE A 52 -5.30 -0.75 -21.17
N ARG A 53 -4.69 0.33 -21.65
CA ARG A 53 -3.31 0.68 -21.34
C ARG A 53 -3.27 1.97 -20.53
N LEU A 54 -2.69 1.90 -19.34
CA LEU A 54 -2.45 3.04 -18.47
C LEU A 54 -0.95 3.34 -18.43
N ARG A 55 -0.60 4.62 -18.49
CA ARG A 55 0.79 5.07 -18.39
C ARG A 55 0.88 6.21 -17.39
N GLY A 56 1.89 6.16 -16.54
CA GLY A 56 2.16 7.19 -15.54
C GLY A 56 2.75 6.61 -14.27
N LYS A 57 2.59 7.31 -13.16
CA LYS A 57 3.22 6.91 -11.90
C LYS A 57 2.36 5.91 -11.15
N LEU A 58 2.92 4.72 -10.89
CA LEU A 58 2.21 3.69 -10.14
C LEU A 58 2.18 3.99 -8.65
N ARG A 59 1.00 3.96 -8.06
CA ARG A 59 0.78 4.17 -6.62
C ARG A 59 -0.26 3.17 -6.10
N LEU A 60 -0.22 2.92 -4.80
CA LEU A 60 -1.27 2.19 -4.10
C LEU A 60 -2.42 3.17 -3.80
N ALA A 61 -3.67 2.79 -4.05
CA ALA A 61 -4.83 3.62 -3.68
C ALA A 61 -5.12 3.54 -2.18
N GLU A 62 -5.04 2.33 -1.62
CA GLU A 62 -5.24 2.05 -0.20
C GLU A 62 -4.03 1.34 0.40
N GLU A 63 -3.42 1.92 1.43
CA GLU A 63 -2.34 1.31 2.20
C GLU A 63 -2.90 0.17 3.08
N LEU A 64 -3.01 -1.03 2.52
CA LEU A 64 -3.49 -2.23 3.21
C LEU A 64 -2.63 -2.51 4.46
N LEU A 65 -3.23 -2.38 5.64
CA LEU A 65 -2.58 -2.62 6.94
C LEU A 65 -2.42 -4.12 7.26
N PHE A 66 -3.10 -5.00 6.54
CA PHE A 66 -3.06 -6.44 6.73
C PHE A 66 -2.97 -7.14 5.37
N ILE A 67 -1.87 -7.85 5.14
CA ILE A 67 -1.58 -8.50 3.86
C ILE A 67 -1.93 -9.99 3.99
N ASN A 68 -3.15 -10.34 3.61
CA ASN A 68 -3.53 -11.71 3.27
C ASN A 68 -3.64 -11.84 1.75
N GLU A 69 -3.49 -13.05 1.20
CA GLU A 69 -3.55 -13.30 -0.26
C GLU A 69 -4.85 -12.81 -0.91
N GLU A 70 -5.97 -12.88 -0.20
CA GLU A 70 -7.26 -12.34 -0.66
C GLU A 70 -7.23 -10.81 -0.77
N CYS A 71 -6.58 -10.13 0.18
CA CYS A 71 -6.44 -8.67 0.17
C CYS A 71 -5.60 -8.19 -1.01
N VAL A 72 -4.62 -8.98 -1.46
CA VAL A 72 -3.77 -8.63 -2.62
C VAL A 72 -4.58 -8.57 -3.91
N ARG A 73 -5.55 -9.47 -4.13
CA ARG A 73 -6.35 -9.49 -5.37
C ARG A 73 -7.32 -8.31 -5.47
N HIS A 74 -7.83 -7.85 -4.33
CA HIS A 74 -8.76 -6.73 -4.22
C HIS A 74 -8.07 -5.39 -3.98
N MET A 75 -6.74 -5.41 -3.88
CA MET A 75 -5.93 -4.23 -3.68
C MET A 75 -6.13 -3.22 -4.80
N GLN A 76 -6.50 -2.01 -4.44
CA GLN A 76 -6.62 -0.91 -5.37
C GLN A 76 -5.27 -0.23 -5.60
N MET A 77 -4.95 -0.04 -6.88
CA MET A 77 -3.78 0.62 -7.41
C MET A 77 -4.24 1.81 -8.24
N VAL A 78 -3.37 2.80 -8.41
CA VAL A 78 -3.62 3.99 -9.20
C VAL A 78 -2.43 4.24 -10.09
N VAL A 79 -2.67 4.37 -11.39
CA VAL A 79 -1.71 5.02 -12.30
C VAL A 79 -2.22 6.44 -12.52
N ASP A 80 -1.43 7.42 -12.07
CA ASP A 80 -1.80 8.84 -12.00
C ASP A 80 -3.11 9.10 -11.24
N GLN A 81 -4.24 9.13 -11.95
CA GLN A 81 -5.59 9.37 -11.40
C GLN A 81 -6.58 8.25 -11.72
N VAL A 82 -6.15 7.17 -12.39
CA VAL A 82 -7.02 6.07 -12.78
C VAL A 82 -6.88 4.92 -11.78
N PRO A 83 -7.89 4.68 -10.93
CA PRO A 83 -7.89 3.53 -10.03
C PRO A 83 -8.23 2.24 -10.77
N PHE A 84 -7.58 1.15 -10.39
CA PHE A 84 -7.86 -0.23 -10.83
C PHE A 84 -7.47 -1.20 -9.72
N THR A 85 -7.97 -2.43 -9.78
CA THR A 85 -7.58 -3.49 -8.84
C THR A 85 -6.43 -4.32 -9.40
N TYR A 86 -5.61 -4.90 -8.52
CA TYR A 86 -4.52 -5.79 -8.94
C TYR A 86 -5.02 -6.96 -9.81
N ARG A 87 -6.24 -7.47 -9.57
CA ARG A 87 -6.84 -8.52 -10.41
C ARG A 87 -7.14 -8.07 -11.84
N GLU A 88 -7.38 -6.78 -12.07
CA GLU A 88 -7.60 -6.25 -13.41
C GLU A 88 -6.29 -6.08 -14.19
N MET A 89 -5.15 -6.13 -13.51
CA MET A 89 -3.84 -6.00 -14.13
C MET A 89 -3.41 -7.30 -14.80
N GLU A 90 -3.12 -7.19 -16.09
CA GLU A 90 -2.57 -8.28 -16.89
C GLU A 90 -1.03 -8.23 -16.90
N SER A 91 -0.45 -7.04 -17.11
CA SER A 91 1.00 -6.86 -17.05
C SER A 91 1.38 -5.44 -16.60
N CYS A 92 2.58 -5.30 -16.05
CA CYS A 92 3.16 -4.03 -15.63
C CYS A 92 4.63 -3.97 -16.05
N VAL A 93 5.00 -2.92 -16.77
CA VAL A 93 6.35 -2.69 -17.25
C VAL A 93 6.84 -1.37 -16.72
N ARG A 94 8.04 -1.35 -16.13
CA ARG A 94 8.68 -0.11 -15.72
C ARG A 94 9.23 0.61 -16.96
N LEU A 95 8.99 1.91 -17.07
CA LEU A 95 9.44 2.74 -18.19
C LEU A 95 10.75 3.49 -17.91
N ASP A 96 11.43 3.12 -16.83
CA ASP A 96 12.69 3.69 -16.33
C ASP A 96 13.83 2.68 -16.50
#